data_AF-A0A7J6WKZ2-F1
#
_entry.id   AF-A0A7J6WKZ2-F1
#
_cell.length_a   1.000
_cell.length_b   1.000
_cell.length_c   1.000
_cell.angle_alpha   90.00
_cell.angle_beta   90.00
_cell.angle_gamma   90.00
#
_symmetry.space_group_name_H-M   'P 1'
#
loop_
_entity.id
_entity.type
_entity.pdbx_description
1 polymer ?
#
loop_
_entity_poly.entity_id
_entity_poly.type
_entity_poly.pdbx_seq_one_letter_code
_entity_poly.pdbx_strand_id
1 'polypeptide(L)'
;ALKAAREIWLLSNFDSQEDIAYPNDPRVPLKVDDDLKQFFRGIELPRDMIDIEKDLTKNGMKPATNTAKRRAMAQVHGIAPKSKAKKKQRDISKRTKLTNAHLPDLFRNLSVP
;
A
#
# COMPACT_ATOMS: atom_id res chain seq x y z
N ALA A 1 0.37 -33.63 -14.03
CA ALA A 1 -0.90 -33.69 -13.28
C ALA A 1 -1.25 -32.35 -12.65
N LEU A 2 -0.44 -31.81 -11.73
CA LEU A 2 -0.78 -30.62 -10.91
C LEU A 2 -0.97 -29.31 -11.70
N LYS A 3 -0.15 -29.03 -12.73
CA LYS A 3 -0.31 -27.86 -13.63
C LYS A 3 -1.61 -27.93 -14.44
N ALA A 4 -1.96 -29.12 -14.93
CA ALA A 4 -3.20 -29.35 -15.67
C ALA A 4 -4.44 -29.23 -14.76
N ALA A 5 -4.29 -29.62 -13.49
CA ALA A 5 -5.29 -29.43 -12.44
C ALA A 5 -5.41 -27.96 -11.97
N ARG A 6 -4.60 -27.03 -12.49
CA ARG A 6 -4.52 -25.61 -12.07
C ARG A 6 -4.26 -25.41 -10.59
N GLU A 7 -3.66 -26.38 -9.92
CA GLU A 7 -3.29 -26.29 -8.50
C GLU A 7 -1.98 -25.54 -8.30
N ILE A 8 -1.18 -25.46 -9.37
CA ILE A 8 0.10 -24.75 -9.39
C ILE A 8 0.24 -23.87 -10.63
N TRP A 9 0.85 -22.70 -10.47
CA TRP A 9 1.38 -21.88 -11.55
C TRP A 9 2.84 -22.26 -11.77
N LEU A 10 3.15 -22.72 -12.98
CA LEU A 10 4.53 -22.98 -13.40
C LEU A 10 4.99 -21.80 -14.24
N LEU A 11 5.91 -21.01 -13.70
CA LEU A 11 6.48 -19.86 -14.37
C LEU A 11 7.89 -20.23 -14.86
N SER A 12 8.06 -20.22 -16.18
CA SER A 12 9.37 -20.43 -16.80
C SER A 12 10.14 -19.13 -16.73
N ASN A 13 11.28 -19.14 -16.02
CA ASN A 13 12.15 -17.97 -16.00
C ASN A 13 13.01 -17.94 -17.26
N PHE A 14 12.88 -16.86 -18.04
CA PHE A 14 13.60 -16.69 -19.31
C PHE A 14 15.13 -16.64 -19.11
N ASP A 15 15.60 -16.15 -17.95
CA ASP A 15 17.02 -15.94 -17.67
C ASP A 15 17.75 -17.17 -17.10
N SER A 16 17.04 -18.14 -16.50
CA SER A 16 17.67 -19.25 -15.77
C SER A 16 17.29 -20.65 -16.27
N GLN A 17 16.38 -20.77 -17.24
CA GLN A 17 15.84 -22.07 -17.70
C GLN A 17 15.25 -22.96 -16.59
N GLU A 18 15.08 -22.42 -15.38
CA GLU A 18 14.46 -23.11 -14.26
C GLU A 18 12.97 -22.76 -14.21
N ASP A 19 12.14 -23.80 -14.06
CA ASP A 19 10.70 -23.65 -13.87
C ASP A 19 10.40 -23.54 -12.37
N ILE A 20 9.78 -22.43 -11.97
CA ILE A 20 9.38 -22.18 -10.58
C ILE A 20 7.89 -22.48 -10.42
N ALA A 21 7.54 -23.34 -9.46
CA ALA A 21 6.16 -23.71 -9.16
C ALA A 21 5.63 -22.92 -7.96
N TYR A 22 4.54 -22.17 -8.16
CA TYR A 22 3.79 -21.48 -7.11
C TYR A 22 2.43 -22.16 -6.88
N PRO A 23 1.95 -22.27 -5.63
CA PRO A 23 0.58 -22.72 -5.37
C PRO A 23 -0.44 -21.74 -5.96
N ASN A 24 -1.47 -22.25 -6.63
CA ASN A 24 -2.58 -21.44 -7.13
C ASN A 24 -3.72 -21.43 -6.10
N ASP A 25 -4.26 -20.25 -5.78
CA ASP A 25 -5.42 -20.14 -4.90
C ASP A 25 -6.71 -20.53 -5.67
N PRO A 26 -7.42 -21.60 -5.28
CA PRO A 26 -8.61 -22.06 -5.97
C PRO A 26 -9.82 -21.13 -5.81
N ARG A 27 -9.74 -20.09 -4.98
CA ARG A 27 -10.86 -19.15 -4.74
C ARG A 27 -11.14 -18.23 -5.92
N VAL A 28 -10.22 -18.08 -6.87
CA VAL A 28 -10.35 -17.16 -8.01
C VAL A 28 -10.10 -17.84 -9.35
N PRO A 29 -10.91 -18.83 -9.78
CA PRO A 29 -10.77 -19.42 -11.10
C PRO A 29 -11.37 -18.47 -12.16
N LEU A 30 -10.56 -17.52 -12.65
CA LEU A 30 -10.95 -16.64 -13.74
C LEU A 30 -10.46 -17.24 -15.08
N LYS A 31 -11.37 -17.79 -15.89
CA LYS A 31 -11.07 -18.19 -17.26
C LYS A 31 -11.48 -17.06 -18.20
N VAL A 32 -10.53 -16.57 -18.99
CA VAL A 32 -10.75 -15.51 -19.99
C VAL A 32 -10.25 -16.03 -21.33
N ASP A 33 -11.03 -15.80 -22.38
CA ASP A 33 -10.70 -16.17 -23.75
C ASP A 33 -9.58 -15.29 -24.31
N ASP A 34 -8.85 -15.79 -25.30
CA ASP A 34 -7.65 -15.11 -25.81
C ASP A 34 -7.99 -13.81 -26.55
N ASP A 35 -9.13 -13.75 -27.25
CA ASP A 35 -9.61 -12.55 -27.93
C ASP A 35 -9.89 -11.41 -26.94
N LEU A 36 -10.47 -11.73 -25.78
CA LEU A 36 -10.70 -10.80 -24.67
C LEU A 36 -9.38 -10.30 -24.07
N LYS A 37 -8.39 -11.19 -23.94
CA LYS A 37 -7.03 -10.79 -23.49
C LYS A 37 -6.37 -9.85 -24.49
N GLN A 38 -6.51 -10.12 -25.79
CA GLN A 38 -5.95 -9.29 -26.84
C GLN A 38 -6.62 -7.91 -26.87
N PHE A 39 -7.94 -7.88 -26.79
CA PHE A 39 -8.70 -6.63 -26.70
C PHE A 39 -8.26 -5.80 -25.49
N PHE A 40 -8.18 -6.41 -24.30
CA PHE A 40 -7.73 -5.71 -23.09
C PHE A 40 -6.33 -5.11 -23.23
N ARG A 41 -5.40 -5.82 -23.86
CA ARG A 41 -4.03 -5.32 -24.11
C ARG A 41 -3.99 -4.19 -25.14
N GLY A 42 -4.96 -4.13 -26.05
CA GLY A 42 -5.07 -3.07 -27.06
C GLY A 42 -5.70 -1.77 -26.53
N ILE A 43 -6.35 -1.80 -25.37
CA ILE A 43 -6.89 -0.59 -24.75
C ILE A 43 -5.72 0.21 -24.15
N GLU A 44 -5.44 1.38 -24.71
CA GLU A 44 -4.49 2.32 -24.14
C GLU A 44 -5.12 3.07 -22.97
N LEU A 45 -4.52 2.96 -21.78
CA LEU A 45 -4.95 3.75 -20.63
C LEU A 45 -4.26 5.12 -20.64
N PRO A 46 -4.99 6.21 -20.32
CA PRO A 46 -4.38 7.52 -20.13
C PRO A 46 -3.26 7.46 -19.08
N ARG A 47 -2.13 8.14 -19.36
CA ARG A 47 -1.01 8.21 -18.41
C ARG A 47 -1.33 9.06 -17.18
N ASP A 48 -2.20 10.07 -17.34
CA ASP A 48 -2.60 10.94 -16.23
C ASP A 48 -3.87 10.42 -15.55
N MET A 49 -3.77 10.24 -14.23
CA MET A 49 -4.88 9.87 -13.36
C MET A 49 -6.06 10.86 -13.42
N ILE A 50 -5.82 12.15 -13.70
CA ILE A 50 -6.91 13.12 -13.83
C ILE A 50 -7.82 12.77 -15.01
N ASP A 51 -7.24 12.33 -16.12
CA ASP A 51 -8.02 12.03 -17.32
C ASP A 51 -8.80 10.71 -17.15
N ILE A 52 -8.23 9.74 -16.42
CA ILE A 52 -8.97 8.53 -15.99
C ILE A 52 -10.17 8.92 -15.12
N GLU A 53 -10.00 9.78 -14.11
CA GLU A 53 -11.09 10.21 -13.22
C GLU A 53 -12.20 10.95 -13.99
N LYS A 54 -11.84 11.77 -14.98
CA LYS A 54 -12.80 12.44 -15.87
C LYS A 54 -13.60 11.44 -16.70
N ASP A 55 -12.94 10.46 -17.31
CA ASP A 55 -13.60 9.45 -18.13
C ASP A 55 -14.51 8.54 -17.29
N LEU A 56 -14.08 8.16 -16.09
CA LEU A 56 -14.95 7.45 -15.14
C LEU A 56 -16.21 8.27 -14.82
N THR A 57 -16.05 9.57 -14.53
CA THR A 57 -17.18 10.46 -14.21
C THR A 57 -18.11 10.64 -15.41
N LYS A 58 -17.56 10.81 -16.62
CA LYS A 58 -18.32 10.89 -17.87
C LYS A 58 -19.12 9.62 -18.13
N ASN A 59 -18.57 8.46 -17.77
CA ASN A 59 -19.23 7.16 -17.87
C ASN A 59 -20.12 6.83 -16.64
N GLY A 60 -20.35 7.77 -15.73
CA GLY A 60 -21.22 7.61 -14.55
C GLY A 60 -20.63 6.78 -13.41
N MET A 61 -19.35 6.40 -13.49
CA MET A 61 -18.62 5.69 -12.43
C MET A 61 -18.01 6.70 -11.45
N LYS A 62 -18.20 6.48 -10.15
CA LYS A 62 -17.58 7.32 -9.12
C LYS A 62 -16.08 7.02 -9.04
N PRO A 63 -15.19 7.99 -9.29
CA PRO A 63 -13.76 7.74 -9.15
C PRO A 63 -13.40 7.44 -7.70
N ALA A 64 -12.61 6.38 -7.47
CA ALA A 64 -12.19 5.99 -6.13
C ALA A 64 -11.24 7.02 -5.47
N THR A 65 -10.64 7.89 -6.29
CA THR A 65 -9.67 8.89 -5.87
C THR A 65 -10.04 10.25 -6.48
N ASN A 66 -9.70 11.35 -5.78
CA ASN A 66 -9.85 12.71 -6.31
C ASN A 66 -8.46 13.34 -6.44
N THR A 67 -7.78 13.02 -7.54
CA THR A 67 -6.41 13.45 -7.82
C THR A 67 -6.34 14.94 -8.08
N ALA A 68 -7.37 15.52 -8.68
CA ALA A 68 -7.45 16.97 -8.91
C ALA A 68 -7.37 17.76 -7.59
N LYS A 69 -8.17 17.40 -6.58
CA LYS A 69 -8.12 18.05 -5.25
C LYS A 69 -6.76 17.87 -4.58
N ARG A 70 -6.17 16.69 -4.67
CA ARG A 70 -4.85 16.41 -4.09
C ARG A 70 -3.73 17.22 -4.74
N ARG A 71 -3.72 17.38 -6.07
CA ARG A 71 -2.75 18.24 -6.77
C ARG A 71 -2.94 19.70 -6.40
N ALA A 72 -4.19 20.18 -6.34
CA ALA A 72 -4.49 21.54 -5.91
C ALA A 72 -4.00 21.79 -4.47
N MET A 73 -4.26 20.89 -3.52
CA MET A 73 -3.74 21.01 -2.15
C MET A 73 -2.21 20.99 -2.08
N ALA A 74 -1.54 20.16 -2.89
CA ALA A 74 -0.08 20.11 -2.93
C ALA A 74 0.53 21.41 -3.50
N GLN A 75 -0.15 22.07 -4.44
CA GLN A 75 0.27 23.37 -4.96
C GLN A 75 0.02 24.51 -3.96
N VAL A 76 -1.13 24.50 -3.28
CA VAL A 76 -1.53 25.58 -2.37
C VAL A 76 -0.87 25.49 -0.99
N HIS A 77 -0.60 24.27 -0.49
CA HIS A 77 -0.04 24.05 0.86
C HIS A 77 1.38 23.47 0.84
N GLY A 78 1.97 23.25 -0.34
CA GLY A 78 3.20 22.46 -0.47
C GLY A 78 3.01 21.01 0.00
N ILE A 79 4.09 20.23 0.01
CA ILE A 79 4.08 18.90 0.64
C ILE A 79 4.01 19.13 2.15
N ALA A 80 2.81 19.09 2.72
CA ALA A 80 2.66 19.13 4.17
C ALA A 80 3.48 17.97 4.77
N PRO A 81 4.46 18.24 5.65
CA PRO A 81 5.23 17.17 6.27
C PRO A 81 4.26 16.30 7.05
N LYS A 82 4.25 14.99 6.76
CA LYS A 82 3.48 14.01 7.54
C LYS A 82 3.72 14.28 9.01
N SER A 83 2.66 14.51 9.79
CA SER A 83 2.79 14.74 11.22
C SER A 83 3.52 13.56 11.83
N LYS A 84 4.78 13.76 12.26
CA LYS A 84 5.51 12.73 12.99
C LYS A 84 4.67 12.38 14.22
N ALA A 85 4.41 11.10 14.42
CA ALA A 85 3.67 10.64 15.59
C ALA A 85 4.36 11.22 16.83
N LYS A 86 3.63 12.05 17.61
CA LYS A 86 4.14 12.59 18.86
C LYS A 86 4.56 11.40 19.71
N LYS A 87 5.87 11.28 19.98
CA LYS A 87 6.39 10.25 20.88
C LYS A 87 5.70 10.49 22.22
N LYS A 88 4.78 9.60 22.60
CA LYS A 88 4.14 9.67 23.92
C LYS A 88 5.27 9.70 24.95
N GLN A 89 5.22 10.68 25.85
CA GLN A 89 6.13 10.73 26.99
C GLN A 89 5.98 9.39 27.71
N ARG A 90 7.07 8.61 27.76
CA ARG A 90 7.06 7.31 28.41
C ARG A 90 7.19 7.60 29.90
N ASP A 91 6.06 7.71 30.58
CA ASP A 91 6.07 7.68 32.03
C ASP A 91 6.70 6.38 32.51
N ILE A 92 7.48 6.46 33.58
CA ILE A 92 8.24 5.34 34.14
C ILE A 92 7.24 4.28 34.60
N SER A 93 7.03 3.24 33.78
CA SER A 93 6.21 2.08 34.12
C SER A 93 7.03 1.04 34.88
N LYS A 94 6.36 0.15 35.64
CA LYS A 94 6.97 -0.95 36.44
C LYS A 94 7.88 -1.89 35.63
N ARG A 95 7.76 -1.91 34.29
CA ARG A 95 8.59 -2.72 33.38
C ARG A 95 9.84 -1.98 32.87
N THR A 96 9.99 -0.69 33.17
CA THR A 96 11.10 0.14 32.69
C THR A 96 12.35 -0.15 33.50
N LYS A 97 13.46 -0.51 32.83
CA LYS A 97 14.76 -0.65 33.51
C LYS A 97 15.24 0.74 33.92
N LEU A 98 15.27 1.00 35.23
CA LEU A 98 15.74 2.26 35.79
C LEU A 98 17.28 2.35 35.66
N THR A 99 17.77 3.50 35.20
CA THR A 99 19.19 3.83 35.06
C THR A 99 19.37 5.28 35.51
N ASN A 100 20.62 5.73 35.67
CA ASN A 100 20.92 7.10 36.14
C ASN A 100 20.26 8.20 35.29
N ALA A 101 19.94 7.92 34.02
CA ALA A 101 19.22 8.85 33.14
C ALA A 101 17.77 9.11 33.56
N HIS A 102 17.16 8.24 34.37
CA HIS A 102 15.78 8.35 34.84
C HIS A 102 15.64 9.04 36.20
N LEU A 103 16.75 9.35 36.89
CA LEU A 103 16.72 9.97 38.22
C LEU A 103 15.94 11.30 38.26
N PRO A 104 16.16 12.27 37.35
CA PRO A 104 15.45 13.56 37.41
C PRO A 104 13.92 13.41 37.37
N ASP A 105 13.43 12.41 36.63
CA ASP A 105 12.00 12.16 36.43
C ASP A 105 11.35 11.51 37.66
N LEU A 106 12.11 10.78 38.49
CA LEU A 106 11.62 10.18 39.74
C LEU A 106 11.38 11.21 40.85
N PHE A 107 12.11 12.33 40.84
CA PHE A 107 12.01 13.37 41.87
C PHE A 107 11.13 14.57 41.48
N ARG A 108 10.54 14.58 40.27
CA ARG A 108 9.69 15.70 39.80
C ARG A 108 8.51 16.04 40.73
N ASN A 109 7.98 15.06 41.45
CA ASN A 109 6.80 15.23 42.32
C ASN A 109 7.17 15.29 43.81
N LEU A 110 8.47 15.26 44.14
CA LEU A 110 8.95 15.45 45.50
C LEU A 110 9.30 16.94 45.64
N SER A 111 8.33 17.76 46.06
CA SER A 111 8.63 19.11 46.51
C SER A 111 9.48 19.01 47.77
N VAL A 112 10.78 19.21 47.65
CA VAL A 112 11.67 19.38 48.80
C VAL A 112 11.46 20.83 49.29
N PRO A 113 11.14 21.08 50.58
CA PRO A 113 11.17 22.42 51.15
C PRO A 113 12.60 23.01 51.19
#